data_AF-A0A497MVI2-F1
#
_entry.id   AF-A0A497MVI2-F1
#
_cell.length_a   1.000
_cell.length_b   1.000
_cell.length_c   1.000
_cell.angle_alpha   90.00
_cell.angle_beta   90.00
_cell.angle_gamma   90.00
#
_symmetry.space_group_name_H-M   'P 1'
#
loop_
_entity.id
_entity.type
_entity.pdbx_description
1 polymer ?
#
loop_
_entity_poly.entity_id
_entity_poly.type
_entity_poly.pdbx_seq_one_letter_code
_entity_poly.pdbx_strand_id
1 'polypeptide(L)' 'MDSLRGYDRYLAYIERLIRDINKHLPKNRKTLAQLLVEKDPWVEANDGNKIYFKKSELENVSKIVPRSFHGKVMLPI' A
#
# COMPACT_ATOMS: atom_id res chain seq x y z
N MET A 1 -3.50 -31.45 -24.71
CA MET A 1 -4.56 -31.08 -23.75
C MET A 1 -4.12 -31.22 -22.29
N ASP A 2 -3.39 -32.28 -21.89
CA ASP A 2 -2.92 -32.43 -20.50
C ASP A 2 -1.73 -31.54 -20.09
N SER A 3 -0.86 -31.16 -21.03
CA SER A 3 0.24 -30.23 -20.76
C SER A 3 -0.24 -28.83 -20.35
N LEU A 4 -1.32 -28.34 -20.98
CA LEU A 4 -1.95 -27.05 -20.67
C LEU A 4 -2.47 -27.02 -19.22
N ARG A 5 -3.13 -28.10 -18.76
CA ARG A 5 -3.58 -28.25 -17.37
C ARG A 5 -2.45 -28.30 -16.33
N GLY A 6 -1.26 -28.77 -16.72
CA GLY A 6 -0.07 -28.72 -15.86
C GLY A 6 0.48 -27.30 -15.72
N TYR A 7 0.55 -26.58 -16.84
CA TYR A 7 1.04 -25.21 -16.90
C TYR A 7 0.15 -24.22 -16.12
N ASP A 8 -1.18 -24.35 -16.24
CA ASP A 8 -2.13 -23.49 -15.51
C ASP A 8 -1.98 -23.64 -13.98
N ARG A 9 -1.79 -24.88 -13.51
CA ARG A 9 -1.54 -25.14 -12.08
C ARG A 9 -0.23 -24.54 -11.59
N TYR A 10 0.81 -24.58 -12.42
CA TYR A 10 2.09 -23.98 -12.11
C TYR A 10 2.00 -22.44 -12.03
N LEU A 11 1.31 -21.80 -12.98
CA LEU A 11 1.07 -20.37 -12.95
C LEU A 11 0.27 -19.95 -11.71
N ALA A 12 -0.83 -20.67 -11.40
CA ALA A 12 -1.63 -20.39 -10.20
C ALA A 12 -0.80 -20.51 -8.90
N TYR A 13 0.14 -21.45 -8.85
CA TYR A 13 1.06 -21.59 -7.72
C TYR A 13 2.03 -20.41 -7.61
N ILE A 14 2.63 -19.96 -8.73
CA ILE A 14 3.48 -18.77 -8.76
C ILE A 14 2.68 -17.53 -8.31
N GLU A 15 1.48 -17.32 -8.83
CA GLU A 15 0.62 -16.20 -8.41
C GLU A 15 0.34 -16.22 -6.91
N ARG A 16 0.11 -17.41 -6.33
CA ARG A 16 -0.07 -17.56 -4.88
C ARG A 16 1.19 -17.15 -4.12
N LEU A 17 2.37 -17.58 -4.55
CA LEU A 17 3.64 -17.19 -3.92
C LEU A 17 3.89 -15.68 -4.01
N ILE A 18 3.62 -15.07 -5.18
CA ILE A 18 3.73 -13.62 -5.36
C ILE A 18 2.76 -12.89 -4.41
N ARG A 19 1.51 -13.34 -4.31
CA ARG A 19 0.53 -12.79 -3.36
C ARG A 19 1.02 -12.92 -1.92
N ASP A 20 1.55 -14.08 -1.55
CA ASP A 20 2.03 -14.37 -0.20
C ASP A 20 3.19 -13.45 0.20
N ILE A 21 4.16 -13.24 -0.69
CA ILE A 21 5.30 -12.33 -0.45
C ILE A 21 4.82 -10.88 -0.33
N ASN A 22 3.80 -10.49 -1.10
CA ASN A 22 3.29 -9.12 -1.17
C ASN A 22 2.15 -8.80 -0.17
N LYS A 23 1.87 -9.69 0.78
CA LYS A 23 0.81 -9.51 1.79
C LYS A 23 0.92 -8.22 2.60
N HIS A 24 2.15 -7.83 2.93
CA HIS A 24 2.45 -6.65 3.74
C HIS A 24 2.38 -5.33 2.94
N LEU A 25 2.28 -5.41 1.60
CA LEU A 25 2.23 -4.21 0.76
C LEU A 25 0.88 -3.49 0.93
N PRO A 26 0.86 -2.16 0.78
CA PRO A 26 -0.35 -1.36 0.87
C PRO A 26 -1.38 -1.79 -0.18
N LYS A 27 -2.57 -2.16 0.29
CA LYS A 27 -3.75 -2.42 -0.56
C LYS A 27 -4.37 -1.12 -1.05
N ASN A 28 -4.34 -0.09 -0.21
CA ASN A 28 -4.77 1.26 -0.56
C ASN A 28 -3.71 2.29 -0.18
N ARG A 29 -3.81 3.45 -0.82
CA ARG A 29 -2.95 4.60 -0.58
C ARG A 29 -3.83 5.80 -0.26
N LYS A 30 -3.33 6.72 0.55
CA LYS A 30 -4.03 7.96 0.91
C LYS A 30 -3.15 9.15 0.56
N THR A 31 -3.77 10.28 0.24
CA THR A 31 -3.06 11.53 0.03
C THR A 31 -2.44 12.00 1.36
N LEU A 32 -1.36 12.79 1.28
CA LEU A 32 -0.77 13.45 2.44
C LEU A 32 -1.83 14.30 3.17
N ALA A 33 -2.70 14.99 2.45
CA ALA A 33 -3.81 15.77 3.03
C ALA A 33 -4.77 14.90 3.85
N GLN A 34 -5.15 13.72 3.35
CA GLN A 34 -6.01 12.78 4.09
C GLN A 34 -5.32 12.25 5.36
N LEU A 35 -4.04 11.88 5.28
CA LEU A 35 -3.29 11.39 6.43
C LEU A 35 -3.04 12.49 7.49
N LEU A 36 -2.94 13.75 7.07
CA LEU A 36 -2.77 14.90 7.96
C LEU A 36 -4.04 15.27 8.74
N VAL A 37 -5.22 14.77 8.39
CA VAL A 37 -6.44 14.99 9.19
C VAL A 37 -6.75 13.85 10.15
N GLU A 38 -6.18 12.66 9.94
CA GLU A 38 -6.41 11.49 10.80
C GLU A 38 -5.67 11.61 12.14
N LYS A 39 -6.34 11.31 13.26
CA LYS A 39 -5.70 11.29 14.59
C LYS A 39 -4.58 10.25 14.63
N ASP A 40 -4.90 9.03 14.21
CA ASP A 40 -3.97 7.90 14.08
C ASP A 40 -3.94 7.50 12.60
N PRO A 41 -3.00 8.03 11.79
CA PRO A 41 -2.99 7.82 10.35
C PRO A 41 -2.50 6.42 9.97
N TRP A 42 -3.23 5.73 9.10
CA TRP A 42 -2.86 4.40 8.60
C TRP A 42 -3.44 4.08 7.21
N VAL A 43 -2.91 3.05 6.57
CA VAL A 43 -3.50 2.40 5.39
C VAL A 43 -3.62 0.89 5.58
N GLU A 44 -4.48 0.24 4.80
CA GLU A 44 -4.67 -1.21 4.85
C GLU A 44 -3.62 -1.91 3.96
N ALA A 45 -3.03 -3.00 4.45
CA ALA A 45 -2.19 -3.90 3.67
C ALA A 45 -3.03 -4.99 2.97
N ASN A 46 -2.43 -5.73 2.04
CA ASN A 46 -3.14 -6.80 1.30
C ASN A 46 -3.61 -7.95 2.19
N ASP A 47 -2.99 -8.15 3.35
CA ASP A 47 -3.40 -9.11 4.38
C ASP A 47 -4.44 -8.56 5.38
N GLY A 48 -4.88 -7.32 5.22
CA GLY A 48 -5.84 -6.65 6.11
C GLY A 48 -5.20 -6.00 7.34
N ASN A 49 -3.89 -6.12 7.54
CA ASN A 49 -3.19 -5.43 8.61
C ASN A 49 -3.12 -3.92 8.33
N LYS A 50 -2.86 -3.13 9.39
CA LYS A 50 -2.71 -1.68 9.29
C LYS A 50 -1.24 -1.28 9.21
N ILE A 51 -0.89 -0.49 8.20
CA ILE A 51 0.39 0.21 8.10
C ILE A 51 0.19 1.60 8.70
N TYR A 52 0.72 1.81 9.92
CA TYR A 52 0.61 3.08 10.61
C TYR A 52 1.70 4.07 10.18
N PHE A 53 1.34 5.34 10.15
CA PHE A 53 2.28 6.45 9.97
C PHE A 53 2.48 7.17 11.30
N LYS A 54 3.68 7.66 11.56
CA LYS A 54 3.88 8.61 12.64
C LYS A 54 3.33 9.96 12.21
N LYS A 55 2.42 10.52 13.01
CA LYS A 55 1.79 11.80 12.71
C LYS A 55 2.82 12.93 12.54
N SER A 56 3.82 12.97 13.43
CA SER A 56 4.90 13.94 13.39
C SER A 56 5.75 13.87 12.12
N GLU A 57 5.96 12.67 11.55
CA GLU A 57 6.69 12.50 10.29
C GLU A 57 5.88 13.04 9.12
N LEU A 58 4.56 12.81 9.08
CA LEU A 58 3.67 13.39 8.07
C LEU A 58 3.64 14.92 8.15
N GLU A 59 3.59 15.49 9.36
CA GLU A 59 3.65 16.94 9.57
C GLU A 59 4.98 17.52 9.08
N ASN A 60 6.10 16.83 9.28
CA ASN A 60 7.39 17.25 8.75
C ASN A 60 7.43 17.20 7.22
N VAL A 61 6.90 16.15 6.59
CA VAL A 61 6.76 16.07 5.13
C VAL A 61 5.88 17.21 4.61
N SER A 62 4.81 17.57 5.31
CA SER A 62 3.89 18.65 4.92
C SER A 62 4.56 20.03 4.84
N LYS A 63 5.66 20.23 5.59
CA LYS A 63 6.45 21.47 5.57
C LYS A 63 7.40 21.52 4.37
N ILE A 64 7.82 20.37 3.85
CA ILE A 64 8.75 20.25 2.71
C ILE A 64 7.97 20.25 1.39
N VAL A 65 6.86 19.53 1.33
CA VAL A 65 6.03 19.40 0.12
C VAL A 65 5.19 20.68 -0.03
N PRO A 66 5.19 21.35 -1.21
CA PRO A 66 4.32 22.51 -1.42
C PRO A 66 2.84 22.15 -1.22
N ARG A 67 2.08 23.05 -0.60
CA ARG A 67 0.65 22.81 -0.24
C ARG A 67 -0.20 22.34 -1.42
N SER A 68 0.08 22.81 -2.64
CA SER A 68 -0.60 22.41 -3.87
C SER A 68 -0.47 20.93 -4.21
N PHE A 69 0.52 20.23 -3.64
CA PHE A 69 0.74 18.80 -3.82
C PHE A 69 0.22 17.93 -2.68
N HIS A 70 -0.25 18.50 -1.57
CA HIS A 70 -0.70 17.70 -0.41
C HIS A 70 -1.86 16.77 -0.77
N GLY A 71 -2.76 17.18 -1.68
CA GLY A 71 -3.83 16.34 -2.22
C GLY A 71 -3.43 15.41 -3.37
N LYS A 72 -2.15 15.36 -3.74
CA LYS A 72 -1.63 14.57 -4.87
C LYS A 72 -0.58 13.55 -4.46
N VAL A 73 0.22 13.86 -3.42
CA VAL A 73 1.21 12.93 -2.88
C VAL A 73 0.48 11.80 -2.16
N MET A 74 0.51 10.61 -2.75
CA MET A 74 -0.08 9.41 -2.20
C MET A 74 0.98 8.63 -1.41
N LEU A 75 0.62 8.11 -0.24
CA LEU A 75 1.48 7.35 0.68
C LEU A 75 0.81 6.02 1.06
N PRO A 76 1.58 4.97 1.40
CA PRO A 76 3.06 4.92 1.47
C PRO A 76 3.69 4.69 0.08
N ILE A 77 4.90 5.21 -0.16
CA ILE A 77 5.65 5.12 -1.44
C ILE A 77 6.03 3.67 -1.75
#